data_AF-A0A2V7V9K7-F1
#
_entry.id   AF-A0A2V7V9K7-F1
#
_cell.length_a   1.000
_cell.length_b   1.000
_cell.length_c   1.000
_cell.angle_alpha   90.00
_cell.angle_beta   90.00
_cell.angle_gamma   90.00
#
_symmetry.space_group_name_H-M   'P 1'
#
loop_
_entity.id
_entity.type
_entity.pdbx_description
1 polymer ?
#
loop_
_entity_poly.entity_id
_entity_poly.type
_entity_poly.pdbx_seq_one_letter_code
_entity_poly.pdbx_strand_id
1 'polypeptide(L)'
;GLKRWAQEEVALATVDAAALREVVQNASSKLRLVNAWATWCGPCLTEFPELVAINRMYRGRAFEVVTLSADAPEKRDAALAFLQSQQASMRNLIFGAGDPYAMIELVDPRWQGALPYTMLVAPGGKVIYRSQGAFEPLRLKRAIVGWLGRYYHSVPGGTP
;
A
#
# COMPACT_ATOMS: atom_id res chain seq x y z
N GLY A 1 -5.92 -16.70 -12.14
CA GLY A 1 -6.75 -17.39 -11.12
C GLY A 1 -5.94 -17.62 -9.86
N LEU A 2 -6.60 -17.93 -8.73
CA LEU A 2 -6.00 -18.05 -7.40
C LEU A 2 -4.71 -18.90 -7.34
N LYS A 3 -4.64 -20.01 -8.11
CA LYS A 3 -3.43 -20.86 -8.19
C LYS A 3 -2.18 -20.12 -8.67
N ARG A 4 -2.32 -19.11 -9.53
CA ARG A 4 -1.20 -18.29 -10.04
C ARG A 4 -0.63 -17.37 -8.97
N TRP A 5 -1.49 -16.73 -8.17
CA TRP A 5 -1.04 -15.79 -7.14
C TRP A 5 -0.42 -16.49 -5.93
N ALA A 6 -0.83 -17.73 -5.67
CA ALA A 6 -0.21 -18.58 -4.64
C ALA A 6 1.25 -18.95 -4.95
N GLN A 7 1.67 -18.82 -6.19
CA GLN A 7 3.04 -19.14 -6.66
C GLN A 7 3.93 -17.91 -6.77
N GLU A 8 3.37 -16.71 -6.61
CA GLU A 8 4.15 -15.48 -6.68
C GLU A 8 4.96 -15.30 -5.40
N GLU A 9 6.22 -14.89 -5.57
CA GLU A 9 7.10 -14.61 -4.45
C GLU A 9 6.52 -13.49 -3.58
N VAL A 10 6.55 -13.72 -2.26
CA VAL A 10 6.26 -12.70 -1.26
C VAL A 10 7.58 -12.25 -0.66
N ALA A 11 7.93 -11.00 -0.95
CA ALA A 11 9.15 -10.37 -0.46
C ALA A 11 8.82 -9.19 0.47
N LEU A 12 9.76 -8.90 1.37
CA LEU A 12 9.76 -7.73 2.25
C LEU A 12 11.10 -7.02 2.13
N ALA A 13 11.12 -5.86 1.48
CA ALA A 13 12.35 -5.09 1.29
C ALA A 13 12.55 -4.10 2.45
N THR A 14 13.74 -4.09 3.03
CA THR A 14 14.13 -3.04 3.97
C THR A 14 14.46 -1.77 3.20
N VAL A 15 13.91 -0.63 3.62
CA VAL A 15 14.08 0.66 2.95
C VAL A 15 14.56 1.75 3.89
N ASP A 16 15.26 2.73 3.34
CA ASP A 16 15.67 3.94 4.03
C ASP A 16 14.65 5.08 3.84
N ALA A 17 15.00 6.27 4.36
CA ALA A 17 14.14 7.43 4.29
C ALA A 17 13.99 7.98 2.85
N ALA A 18 14.99 7.82 1.99
CA ALA A 18 14.92 8.27 0.61
C ALA A 18 13.90 7.42 -0.16
N ALA A 19 14.00 6.10 -0.04
CA ALA A 19 13.07 5.17 -0.66
C ALA A 19 11.63 5.33 -0.14
N LEU A 20 11.41 5.66 1.14
CA LEU A 20 10.07 6.00 1.64
C LEU A 20 9.52 7.28 1.00
N ARG A 21 10.35 8.32 0.82
CA ARG A 21 9.90 9.55 0.14
C ARG A 21 9.48 9.27 -1.30
N GLU A 22 10.19 8.41 -2.03
CA GLU A 22 9.81 8.02 -3.40
C GLU A 22 8.45 7.31 -3.47
N VAL A 23 8.10 6.54 -2.44
CA VAL A 23 6.77 5.91 -2.33
C VAL A 23 5.68 6.97 -2.32
N VAL A 24 5.86 8.06 -1.57
CA VAL A 24 4.87 9.13 -1.44
C VAL A 24 4.91 10.12 -2.60
N GLN A 25 6.09 10.43 -3.13
CA GLN A 25 6.25 11.31 -4.29
C GLN A 25 5.59 10.72 -5.55
N ASN A 26 5.56 9.39 -5.65
CA ASN A 26 4.94 8.64 -6.73
C ASN A 26 5.22 9.24 -8.12
N ALA A 27 6.49 9.21 -8.53
CA ALA A 27 6.92 9.63 -9.88
C ALA A 27 6.43 8.70 -11.02
N SER A 28 5.71 7.62 -10.68
CA SER A 28 5.15 6.69 -11.67
C SER A 28 3.83 7.21 -12.24
N SER A 29 3.35 6.59 -13.32
CA SER A 29 2.02 6.84 -13.88
C SER A 29 0.88 6.09 -13.17
N LYS A 30 1.17 5.28 -12.16
CA LYS A 30 0.17 4.45 -11.46
C LYS A 30 -0.45 5.19 -10.29
N LEU A 31 -1.74 4.93 -10.05
CA LEU A 31 -2.34 5.22 -8.75
C LEU A 31 -1.75 4.26 -7.71
N ARG A 32 -1.20 4.80 -6.62
CA ARG A 32 -0.58 3.99 -5.57
C ARG A 32 -1.43 3.99 -4.32
N LEU A 33 -1.85 2.81 -3.88
CA LEU A 33 -2.37 2.62 -2.53
C LEU A 33 -1.21 2.36 -1.59
N VAL A 34 -1.08 3.19 -0.55
CA VAL A 34 -0.07 3.02 0.50
C VAL A 34 -0.79 2.67 1.78
N ASN A 35 -0.44 1.56 2.42
CA ASN A 35 -0.98 1.16 3.73
C ASN A 35 0.16 0.94 4.73
N ALA A 36 0.14 1.68 5.82
CA ALA A 36 1.01 1.47 6.97
C ALA A 36 0.32 0.50 7.95
N TRP A 37 1.06 -0.52 8.38
CA TRP A 37 0.57 -1.60 9.25
C TRP A 37 1.69 -2.11 10.16
N ALA A 38 1.35 -2.96 11.13
CA ALA A 38 2.34 -3.69 11.92
C ALA A 38 1.78 -5.04 12.42
N THR A 39 2.66 -5.99 12.74
CA THR A 39 2.25 -7.32 13.24
C THR A 39 1.55 -7.29 14.59
N TRP A 40 1.81 -6.27 15.40
CA TRP A 40 1.16 -6.05 16.71
C TRP A 40 -0.14 -5.23 16.62
N CYS A 41 -0.50 -4.74 15.43
CA CYS A 41 -1.71 -3.95 15.21
C CYS A 41 -2.88 -4.86 14.84
N GLY A 42 -3.74 -5.20 15.81
CA GLY A 42 -4.91 -6.07 15.59
C GLY A 42 -5.80 -5.65 14.41
N PRO A 43 -6.28 -4.38 14.36
CA PRO A 43 -7.10 -3.91 13.23
C PRO A 43 -6.39 -4.01 11.87
N CYS A 44 -5.06 -3.82 11.83
CA CYS A 44 -4.28 -3.96 10.61
C CYS A 44 -4.34 -5.38 10.06
N LEU A 45 -4.18 -6.39 10.94
CA LEU A 45 -4.23 -7.80 10.53
C LEU A 45 -5.64 -8.19 10.06
N THR A 46 -6.68 -7.62 10.68
CA THR A 46 -8.08 -7.83 10.29
C THR A 46 -8.38 -7.30 8.89
N GLU A 47 -7.86 -6.12 8.51
CA GLU A 47 -8.12 -5.53 7.18
C GLU A 47 -7.16 -6.02 6.08
N PHE A 48 -6.03 -6.64 6.43
CA PHE A 48 -5.00 -7.02 5.47
C PHE A 48 -5.49 -7.94 4.33
N PRO A 49 -6.36 -8.94 4.56
CA PRO A 49 -6.91 -9.75 3.47
C PRO A 49 -7.64 -8.93 2.41
N GLU A 50 -8.27 -7.82 2.80
CA GLU A 50 -8.94 -6.90 1.87
C GLU A 50 -7.93 -6.12 1.01
N LEU A 51 -6.76 -5.74 1.56
CA LEU A 51 -5.66 -5.16 0.77
C LEU A 51 -5.17 -6.14 -0.29
N VAL A 52 -4.99 -7.41 0.07
CA VAL A 52 -4.61 -8.48 -0.86
C VAL A 52 -5.66 -8.64 -1.96
N ALA A 53 -6.94 -8.59 -1.62
CA ALA A 53 -8.04 -8.66 -2.57
C ALA A 53 -8.06 -7.45 -3.52
N ILE A 54 -7.87 -6.23 -3.01
CA ILE A 54 -7.79 -4.99 -3.80
C ILE A 54 -6.62 -5.04 -4.77
N ASN A 55 -5.43 -5.44 -4.29
CA ASN A 55 -4.26 -5.64 -5.14
C ASN A 55 -4.61 -6.61 -6.29
N ARG A 56 -5.17 -7.78 -5.97
CA ARG A 56 -5.56 -8.79 -6.97
C ARG A 56 -6.60 -8.28 -7.97
N MET A 57 -7.57 -7.48 -7.53
CA MET A 57 -8.65 -6.94 -8.35
C MET A 57 -8.17 -5.91 -9.38
N TYR A 58 -7.18 -5.09 -9.02
CA TYR A 58 -6.73 -3.98 -9.85
C TYR A 58 -5.32 -4.16 -10.42
N ARG A 59 -4.62 -5.24 -10.07
CA ARG A 59 -3.31 -5.57 -10.65
C ARG A 59 -3.41 -5.74 -12.16
N GLY A 60 -2.38 -5.25 -12.87
CA GLY A 60 -2.37 -5.20 -14.34
C GLY A 60 -2.97 -3.91 -14.92
N ARG A 61 -3.59 -3.07 -14.10
CA ARG A 61 -4.02 -1.71 -14.47
C ARG A 61 -2.93 -0.69 -14.11
N ALA A 62 -3.19 0.60 -14.38
CA ALA A 62 -2.40 1.72 -13.87
C ALA A 62 -2.58 1.93 -12.35
N PHE A 63 -2.39 0.87 -11.56
CA PHE A 63 -2.59 0.81 -10.13
C PHE A 63 -1.57 -0.12 -9.47
N GLU A 64 -1.16 0.19 -8.24
CA GLU A 64 -0.36 -0.70 -7.41
C GLU A 64 -0.67 -0.51 -5.91
N VAL A 65 -0.38 -1.55 -5.14
CA VAL A 65 -0.43 -1.53 -3.68
C VAL A 65 1.00 -1.60 -3.13
N VAL A 66 1.30 -0.70 -2.20
CA VAL A 66 2.52 -0.68 -1.40
C VAL A 66 2.15 -0.79 0.07
N THR A 67 2.66 -1.80 0.76
CA THR A 67 2.50 -1.92 2.22
C THR A 67 3.79 -1.49 2.90
N LEU A 68 3.65 -0.78 4.02
CA LEU A 68 4.74 -0.27 4.83
C LEU A 68 4.59 -0.84 6.24
N SER A 69 5.45 -1.78 6.62
CA SER A 69 5.50 -2.29 7.99
C SER A 69 6.18 -1.25 8.89
N ALA A 70 5.50 -0.89 9.97
CA ALA A 70 5.98 -0.10 11.10
C ALA A 70 6.50 -1.00 12.24
N ASP A 71 6.68 -2.30 11.97
CA ASP A 71 7.41 -3.17 12.88
C ASP A 71 8.88 -2.73 12.96
N ALA A 72 9.48 -2.94 14.13
CA ALA A 72 10.91 -2.68 14.29
C ALA A 72 11.73 -3.63 13.38
N PRO A 73 12.92 -3.22 12.87
CA PRO A 73 13.69 -3.99 11.90
C PRO A 73 13.98 -5.45 12.32
N GLU A 74 14.10 -5.70 13.62
CA GLU A 74 14.37 -7.00 14.23
C GLU A 74 13.16 -7.95 14.15
N LYS A 75 11.96 -7.40 13.87
CA LYS A 75 10.71 -8.13 13.65
C LYS A 75 10.43 -8.39 12.18
N ARG A 76 11.36 -8.07 11.28
CA ARG A 76 11.24 -8.29 9.83
C ARG A 76 10.80 -9.71 9.48
N ASP A 77 11.36 -10.73 10.11
CA ASP A 77 11.04 -12.12 9.77
C ASP A 77 9.61 -12.50 10.18
N ALA A 78 9.12 -11.97 11.30
CA ALA A 78 7.73 -12.15 11.72
C ALA A 78 6.77 -11.43 10.75
N ALA A 79 7.11 -10.21 10.32
CA ALA A 79 6.34 -9.48 9.32
C ALA A 79 6.33 -10.21 7.96
N LEU A 80 7.48 -10.74 7.52
CA LEU A 80 7.58 -11.53 6.29
C LEU A 80 6.75 -12.81 6.38
N ALA A 81 6.80 -13.53 7.50
CA ALA A 81 6.00 -14.73 7.71
C ALA A 81 4.49 -14.44 7.64
N PHE A 82 4.04 -13.33 8.24
CA PHE A 82 2.66 -12.87 8.10
C PHE A 82 2.30 -12.60 6.64
N LEU A 83 3.12 -11.81 5.92
CA LEU A 83 2.89 -11.52 4.50
C LEU A 83 2.81 -12.79 3.65
N GLN A 84 3.68 -13.77 3.90
CA GLN A 84 3.68 -15.06 3.23
C GLN A 84 2.39 -15.84 3.49
N SER A 85 1.92 -15.87 4.74
CA SER A 85 0.63 -16.50 5.09
C SER A 85 -0.56 -15.86 4.38
N GLN A 86 -0.49 -14.55 4.12
CA GLN A 86 -1.51 -13.81 3.38
C GLN A 86 -1.35 -13.92 1.86
N GLN A 87 -0.28 -14.54 1.37
CA GLN A 87 0.10 -14.57 -0.05
C GLN A 87 0.17 -13.15 -0.64
N ALA A 88 0.78 -12.26 0.14
CA ALA A 88 0.82 -10.83 -0.07
C ALA A 88 1.89 -10.43 -1.10
N SER A 89 1.75 -10.85 -2.36
CA SER A 89 2.76 -10.62 -3.42
C SER A 89 2.77 -9.19 -3.99
N MET A 90 2.22 -8.21 -3.28
CA MET A 90 2.38 -6.79 -3.66
C MET A 90 3.71 -6.23 -3.13
N ARG A 91 4.02 -4.97 -3.40
CA ARG A 91 5.27 -4.36 -2.93
C ARG A 91 5.20 -4.14 -1.42
N ASN A 92 5.92 -4.93 -0.64
CA ASN A 92 5.96 -4.78 0.83
C ASN A 92 7.32 -4.23 1.26
N LEU A 93 7.30 -3.22 2.11
CA LEU A 93 8.48 -2.52 2.60
C LEU A 93 8.48 -2.50 4.14
N ILE A 94 9.65 -2.51 4.74
CA ILE A 94 9.86 -2.26 6.18
C ILE A 94 10.88 -1.14 6.35
N PHE A 95 10.62 -0.20 7.25
CA PHE A 95 11.53 0.93 7.45
C PHE A 95 12.73 0.52 8.30
N GLY A 96 13.93 0.60 7.72
CA GLY A 96 15.15 0.08 8.33
C GLY A 96 15.74 0.93 9.45
N ALA A 97 15.32 2.19 9.61
CA ALA A 97 15.92 3.09 10.59
C ALA A 97 15.45 2.85 12.03
N GLY A 98 14.38 2.06 12.23
CA GLY A 98 13.83 1.80 13.57
C GLY A 98 13.17 2.99 14.26
N ASP A 99 12.99 4.12 13.55
CA ASP A 99 12.31 5.30 14.07
C ASP A 99 10.88 5.41 13.50
N PRO A 100 9.84 5.08 14.28
CA PRO A 100 8.46 5.18 13.84
C PRO A 100 8.01 6.63 13.61
N TYR A 101 8.59 7.63 14.29
CA TYR A 101 8.24 9.03 14.10
C TYR A 101 8.73 9.55 12.75
N ALA A 102 9.97 9.22 12.38
CA ALA A 102 10.49 9.53 11.05
C ALA A 102 9.61 8.88 9.96
N MET A 103 9.18 7.63 10.13
CA MET A 103 8.27 7.00 9.18
C MET A 103 6.95 7.77 9.05
N ILE A 104 6.38 8.23 10.15
CA ILE A 104 5.13 9.00 10.16
C ILE A 104 5.28 10.28 9.33
N GLU A 105 6.30 11.08 9.63
CA GLU A 105 6.56 12.36 8.96
C GLU A 105 6.85 12.18 7.47
N LEU A 106 7.63 11.15 7.11
CA LEU A 106 8.01 10.85 5.73
C LEU A 106 6.83 10.36 4.89
N VAL A 107 5.91 9.59 5.49
CA VAL A 107 4.75 9.02 4.80
C VAL A 107 3.66 10.09 4.62
N ASP A 108 3.27 10.76 5.69
CA ASP A 108 2.29 11.84 5.63
C ASP A 108 2.35 12.70 6.91
N PRO A 109 2.66 14.00 6.82
CA PRO A 109 2.67 14.88 8.00
C PRO A 109 1.29 15.03 8.67
N ARG A 110 0.21 14.58 8.02
CA ARG A 110 -1.14 14.53 8.64
C ARG A 110 -1.42 13.24 9.41
N TRP A 111 -0.56 12.23 9.27
CA TRP A 111 -0.70 10.99 10.00
C TRP A 111 -0.26 11.20 11.45
N GLN A 112 -1.13 10.88 12.40
CA GLN A 112 -0.88 11.06 13.84
C GLN A 112 -0.21 9.83 14.49
N GLY A 113 0.29 8.89 13.70
CA GLY A 113 0.91 7.64 14.17
C GLY A 113 -0.05 6.49 14.47
N ALA A 114 -1.36 6.72 14.43
CA ALA A 114 -2.34 5.64 14.61
C ALA A 114 -2.35 4.67 13.42
N LEU A 115 -2.26 3.37 13.71
CA LEU A 115 -2.35 2.31 12.71
C LEU A 115 -3.75 1.63 12.71
N PRO A 116 -4.20 1.09 11.57
CA PRO A 116 -3.59 1.24 10.24
C PRO A 116 -3.76 2.66 9.69
N TYR A 117 -2.94 2.99 8.69
CA TYR A 117 -3.07 4.25 7.95
C TYR A 117 -3.02 3.98 6.45
N THR A 118 -4.08 4.40 5.73
CA THR A 118 -4.21 4.13 4.29
C THR A 118 -4.31 5.42 3.50
N MET A 119 -3.57 5.50 2.39
CA MET A 119 -3.63 6.59 1.43
C MET A 119 -3.81 6.10 0.00
N LEU A 120 -4.46 6.92 -0.84
CA LEU A 120 -4.30 6.85 -2.28
C LEU A 120 -3.48 8.04 -2.76
N VAL A 121 -2.36 7.74 -3.41
CA VAL A 121 -1.39 8.70 -3.92
C VAL A 121 -1.45 8.66 -5.44
N ALA A 122 -1.93 9.73 -6.06
CA ALA A 122 -1.93 9.91 -7.50
C ALA A 122 -0.49 10.10 -8.03
N PRO A 123 -0.26 9.91 -9.35
CA PRO A 123 0.98 10.33 -10.00
C PRO A 123 1.36 11.77 -9.62
N GLY A 124 2.63 11.99 -9.29
CA GLY A 124 3.14 13.28 -8.81
C GLY A 124 2.84 13.58 -7.33
N GLY A 125 2.39 12.59 -6.57
CA GLY A 125 2.35 12.64 -5.10
C GLY A 125 1.10 13.26 -4.49
N LYS A 126 0.11 13.64 -5.30
CA LYS A 126 -1.15 14.19 -4.79
C LYS A 126 -1.95 13.09 -4.07
N VAL A 127 -2.14 13.25 -2.77
CA VAL A 127 -2.98 12.35 -1.97
C VAL A 127 -4.47 12.67 -2.20
N ILE A 128 -5.22 11.71 -2.72
CA ILE A 128 -6.65 11.85 -3.08
C ILE A 128 -7.60 11.13 -2.12
N TYR A 129 -7.07 10.31 -1.21
CA TYR A 129 -7.81 9.60 -0.17
C TYR A 129 -6.89 9.38 1.03
N ARG A 130 -7.47 9.44 2.23
CA ARG A 130 -6.85 9.07 3.51
C ARG A 130 -7.86 8.30 4.36
N SER A 131 -7.35 7.37 5.16
CA SER A 131 -8.05 6.73 6.27
C SER A 131 -7.08 6.55 7.42
N GLN A 132 -7.45 7.05 8.60
CA GLN A 132 -6.77 6.76 9.86
C GLN A 132 -7.62 5.74 10.63
N GLY A 133 -7.00 4.63 11.03
CA GLY A 133 -7.72 3.43 11.45
C GLY A 133 -8.22 2.63 10.24
N ALA A 134 -9.01 1.59 10.53
CA ALA A 134 -9.47 0.65 9.52
C ALA A 134 -10.19 1.35 8.37
N PHE A 135 -9.85 1.02 7.12
CA PHE A 135 -10.48 1.65 5.97
C PHE A 135 -11.87 1.04 5.68
N GLU A 136 -12.79 1.85 5.16
CA GLU A 136 -14.08 1.37 4.65
C GLU A 136 -13.92 0.86 3.20
N PRO A 137 -14.09 -0.45 2.92
CA PRO A 137 -13.73 -1.04 1.63
C PRO A 137 -14.47 -0.43 0.44
N LEU A 138 -15.76 -0.11 0.58
CA LEU A 138 -16.56 0.42 -0.54
C LEU A 138 -16.11 1.83 -0.90
N ARG A 139 -15.88 2.71 0.08
CA ARG A 139 -15.37 4.06 -0.12
C ARG A 139 -14.01 4.05 -0.78
N LEU A 140 -13.10 3.17 -0.34
CA LEU A 140 -11.79 3.02 -0.95
C LEU A 140 -11.87 2.54 -2.40
N LYS A 141 -12.64 1.46 -2.67
CA LYS A 141 -12.84 0.94 -4.04
C LYS A 141 -13.49 1.98 -4.96
N ARG A 142 -14.46 2.76 -4.46
CA ARG A 142 -15.06 3.89 -5.20
C ARG A 142 -14.02 4.95 -5.58
N ALA A 143 -13.11 5.30 -4.67
CA ALA A 143 -12.03 6.24 -4.97
C ALA A 143 -11.07 5.69 -6.03
N ILE A 144 -10.69 4.41 -5.93
CA ILE A 144 -9.83 3.73 -6.93
C ILE A 144 -10.50 3.71 -8.30
N VAL A 145 -11.74 3.21 -8.39
CA VAL A 145 -12.47 3.11 -9.67
C VAL A 145 -12.74 4.49 -10.25
N GLY A 146 -13.11 5.48 -9.43
CA GLY A 146 -13.31 6.85 -9.88
C GLY A 146 -12.04 7.45 -10.49
N TRP A 147 -10.87 7.19 -9.91
CA TRP A 147 -9.60 7.62 -10.50
C TRP A 147 -9.30 6.89 -11.81
N LEU A 148 -9.31 5.55 -11.78
CA LEU A 148 -8.95 4.76 -12.94
C LEU A 148 -9.88 5.06 -14.11
N GLY A 149 -11.20 5.13 -13.88
CA GLY A 149 -12.20 5.45 -14.90
C GLY A 149 -12.00 6.82 -15.56
N ARG A 150 -11.61 7.86 -14.82
CA ARG A 150 -11.28 9.18 -15.41
C ARG A 150 -10.07 9.11 -16.33
N TYR A 151 -9.05 8.33 -15.95
CA TYR A 151 -7.81 8.23 -16.71
C TYR A 151 -7.96 7.41 -18.01
N TYR A 152 -8.85 6.41 -18.05
CA TYR A 152 -9.14 5.67 -19.29
C TYR A 152 -9.73 6.56 -20.40
N HIS A 153 -10.46 7.63 -20.06
CA HIS A 153 -11.01 8.57 -21.04
C HIS A 153 -10.01 9.62 -21.54
N SER A 154 -8.84 9.74 -20.89
CA SER A 154 -7.82 10.75 -21.22
C SER A 154 -6.59 10.17 -21.93
N VAL A 155 -6.55 8.86 -22.22
CA VAL A 155 -5.50 8.25 -23.05
C VAL A 155 -5.95 8.33 -24.52
N PRO A 156 -5.24 9.05 -25.40
CA PRO A 156 -5.51 9.00 -26.84
C PRO A 156 -5.30 7.55 -27.33
N GLY A 157 -6.36 6.91 -27.81
CA GLY A 157 -6.29 5.56 -28.40
C GLY A 157 -7.01 4.44 -27.63
N GLY A 158 -7.77 4.74 -26.56
CA GLY A 158 -8.68 3.75 -25.96
C GLY A 158 -9.97 3.59 -26.79
N THR A 159 -10.02 2.60 -27.68
CA THR A 159 -11.24 2.23 -28.40
C THR A 159 -12.27 1.61 -27.42
N PRO A 160 -13.58 1.88 -27.56
CA PRO A 160 -14.64 1.33 -26.69
C PRO A 160 -14.66 -0.20 -26.62
#